data_AF-A0A950RGJ8-F1
#
_entry.id   AF-A0A950RGJ8-F1
#
_cell.length_a   1.000
_cell.length_b   1.000
_cell.length_c   1.000
_cell.angle_alpha   90.00
_cell.angle_beta   90.00
_cell.angle_gamma   90.00
#
_symmetry.space_group_name_H-M   'P 1'
#
loop_
_entity.id
_entity.type
_entity.pdbx_description
1 polymer ?
#
loop_
_entity_poly.entity_id
_entity_poly.type
_entity_poly.pdbx_seq_one_letter_code
_entity_poly.pdbx_strand_id
1 'polypeptide(L)'
;GNPLATTQGRGTLLELDLPQAQPVNYLILQEDIHQGERIRRYVVEAEVEGRWQPVAQGTSVGHKKIDRISPVTTRKLRLHVLEAVAPPVVRKLAAY
;
A
#
# COMPACT_ATOMS: atom_id res chain seq x y z
N GLY A 1 7.47 2.18 -15.57
CA GLY A 1 7.46 3.62 -15.26
C GLY A 1 8.09 3.87 -13.91
N ASN A 2 8.46 5.12 -13.61
CA ASN A 2 8.93 5.53 -12.29
C ASN A 2 7.73 5.68 -11.34
N PRO A 3 7.80 5.22 -10.08
CA PRO A 3 6.76 5.46 -9.10
C PRO A 3 6.69 6.94 -8.73
N LEU A 4 5.49 7.41 -8.39
CA LEU A 4 5.27 8.76 -7.86
C LEU A 4 5.89 8.93 -6.46
N ALA A 5 5.85 7.87 -5.66
CA ALA A 5 6.53 7.75 -4.38
C ALA A 5 6.65 6.26 -3.99
N THR A 6 7.60 5.95 -3.12
CA THR A 6 7.72 4.61 -2.52
C THR A 6 8.04 4.69 -1.04
N THR A 7 7.60 3.70 -0.27
CA THR A 7 7.97 3.51 1.13
C THR A 7 8.18 2.02 1.42
N GLN A 8 8.78 1.73 2.56
CA GLN A 8 8.98 0.38 3.10
C GLN A 8 8.86 0.45 4.62
N GLY A 9 8.49 -0.66 5.26
CA GLY A 9 8.30 -0.65 6.71
C GLY A 9 7.90 -1.99 7.29
N ARG A 10 7.76 -1.99 8.62
CA ARG A 10 7.34 -3.15 9.40
C ARG A 10 6.09 -2.79 10.21
N GLY A 11 5.23 -3.77 10.44
CA GLY A 11 4.00 -3.60 11.21
C GLY A 11 2.75 -3.57 10.33
N THR A 12 1.63 -3.20 10.94
CA THR A 12 0.29 -3.30 10.31
C THR A 12 -0.16 -1.99 9.67
N LEU A 13 0.53 -0.88 9.89
CA LEU A 13 0.24 0.41 9.29
C LEU A 13 1.51 0.94 8.62
N LEU A 14 1.38 1.34 7.35
CA LEU A 14 2.49 1.94 6.60
C LEU A 14 1.94 3.07 5.73
N GLU A 15 2.39 4.29 6.02
CA GLU A 15 1.99 5.48 5.27
C GLU A 15 3.00 5.81 4.17
N LEU A 16 2.47 6.35 3.07
CA LEU A 16 3.19 6.81 1.90
C LEU A 16 2.75 8.24 1.58
N ASP A 17 3.66 9.19 1.77
CA ASP A 17 3.50 10.56 1.31
C ASP A 17 3.99 10.73 -0.13
N LEU A 18 3.15 11.36 -0.94
CA LEU A 18 3.47 11.85 -2.28
C LEU A 18 4.01 13.29 -2.17
N PRO A 19 4.88 13.72 -3.11
CA PRO A 19 5.44 15.08 -3.09
C PRO A 19 4.37 16.17 -3.22
N GLN A 20 3.28 15.87 -3.93
CA GLN A 20 2.12 16.73 -4.15
C GLN A 20 0.85 15.89 -4.33
N ALA A 21 -0.31 16.54 -4.24
CA ALA A 21 -1.57 15.89 -4.60
C ALA A 21 -1.60 15.63 -6.11
N GLN A 22 -1.72 14.37 -6.52
CA GLN A 22 -1.66 13.95 -7.92
C GLN A 22 -2.45 12.65 -8.12
N PRO A 23 -2.92 12.35 -9.35
CA PRO A 23 -3.70 11.15 -9.62
C PRO A 23 -2.85 9.89 -9.43
N VAL A 24 -3.40 8.91 -8.71
CA VAL A 24 -2.87 7.56 -8.53
C VAL A 24 -3.86 6.57 -9.09
N ASN A 25 -3.41 5.63 -9.90
CA ASN A 25 -4.24 4.59 -10.51
C ASN A 25 -3.67 3.18 -10.39
N TYR A 26 -2.41 3.03 -9.96
CA TYR A 26 -1.84 1.74 -9.57
C TYR A 26 -1.08 1.80 -8.26
N LEU A 27 -1.15 0.69 -7.53
CA LEU A 27 -0.40 0.42 -6.32
C LEU A 27 0.43 -0.85 -6.52
N ILE A 28 1.67 -0.83 -6.05
CA ILE A 28 2.52 -2.02 -5.97
C ILE A 28 2.86 -2.28 -4.51
N LEU A 29 2.52 -3.48 -4.04
CA LEU A 29 2.81 -3.99 -2.70
C LEU A 29 3.75 -5.19 -2.82
N GLN A 30 4.78 -5.25 -1.97
CA GLN A 30 5.69 -6.38 -1.91
C GLN A 30 6.09 -6.65 -0.46
N GLU A 31 5.99 -7.91 -0.04
CA GLU A 31 6.57 -8.37 1.23
C GLU A 31 8.04 -8.74 1.04
N ASP A 32 8.80 -8.70 2.14
CA ASP A 32 10.10 -9.33 2.23
C ASP A 32 9.94 -10.85 2.37
N ILE A 33 9.93 -11.54 1.23
CA ILE A 33 9.68 -12.99 1.17
C ILE A 33 10.76 -13.82 1.89
N HIS A 34 11.95 -13.28 2.16
CA HIS A 34 12.94 -13.95 3.01
C HIS A 34 12.46 -14.12 4.45
N GLN A 35 11.52 -13.27 4.87
CA GLN A 35 10.86 -13.32 6.17
C GLN A 35 9.48 -14.02 6.11
N GLY A 36 9.11 -14.54 4.94
CA GLY A 36 7.85 -15.23 4.68
C GLY A 36 6.72 -14.30 4.22
N GLU A 37 5.64 -14.91 3.74
CA GLU A 37 4.41 -14.24 3.34
C GLU A 37 3.46 -14.16 4.54
N ARG A 38 3.30 -12.96 5.10
CA ARG A 38 2.68 -12.77 6.41
C ARG A 38 1.30 -12.14 6.31
N ILE A 39 1.06 -11.26 5.34
CA ILE A 39 -0.22 -10.57 5.14
C ILE A 39 -1.29 -11.56 4.67
N ARG A 40 -2.45 -11.56 5.35
CA ARG A 40 -3.64 -12.37 5.01
C ARG A 40 -4.84 -11.53 4.60
N ARG A 41 -4.91 -10.29 5.07
CA ARG A 41 -5.93 -9.32 4.66
C ARG A 41 -5.39 -7.91 4.80
N TYR A 42 -5.62 -7.07 3.79
CA TYR A 42 -5.21 -5.67 3.81
C TYR A 42 -6.21 -4.77 3.09
N VAL A 43 -6.14 -3.49 3.42
CA VAL A 43 -6.76 -2.39 2.68
C VAL A 43 -5.69 -1.33 2.42
N VAL A 44 -5.73 -0.70 1.25
CA VAL A 44 -5.02 0.55 0.99
C VAL A 44 -6.05 1.66 0.95
N GLU A 45 -5.78 2.73 1.68
CA GLU A 45 -6.64 3.90 1.78
C GLU A 45 -5.91 5.13 1.26
N ALA A 46 -6.64 6.04 0.63
CA ALA A 46 -6.17 7.36 0.23
C ALA A 46 -6.78 8.43 1.15
N GLU A 47 -6.00 9.44 1.51
CA GLU A 47 -6.52 10.63 2.20
C GLU A 47 -7.12 11.60 1.18
N VAL A 48 -8.44 11.75 1.19
CA VAL A 48 -9.18 12.68 0.33
C VAL A 48 -10.02 13.58 1.23
N GLU A 49 -9.82 14.89 1.10
CA GLU A 49 -10.50 15.91 1.92
C GLU A 49 -10.33 15.67 3.44
N GLY A 50 -9.14 15.24 3.85
CA GLY A 50 -8.82 14.95 5.25
C GLY A 50 -9.46 13.67 5.80
N ARG A 51 -10.06 12.84 4.94
CA ARG A 51 -10.66 11.56 5.32
C ARG A 51 -9.98 10.41 4.59
N TRP A 52 -9.71 9.34 5.32
CA TRP A 52 -9.22 8.10 4.75
C TRP A 52 -10.35 7.34 4.06
N GLN A 53 -10.16 7.00 2.79
CA GLN A 53 -11.13 6.27 1.98
C GLN A 53 -10.46 5.04 1.37
N PRO A 54 -11.08 3.85 1.43
CA PRO A 54 -10.51 2.64 0.85
C PRO A 54 -10.46 2.74 -0.68
N VAL A 55 -9.30 2.44 -1.26
CA VAL A 55 -9.08 2.45 -2.72
C VAL A 55 -8.68 1.09 -3.27
N ALA A 56 -8.12 0.20 -2.44
CA ALA A 56 -7.84 -1.18 -2.78
C ALA A 56 -8.01 -2.08 -1.55
N GLN A 57 -8.33 -3.35 -1.76
CA GLN A 57 -8.37 -4.38 -0.72
C GLN A 57 -7.93 -5.71 -1.29
N GLY A 58 -7.34 -6.56 -0.45
CA GLY A 58 -6.87 -7.88 -0.87
C GLY A 58 -6.52 -8.78 0.30
N THR A 59 -6.06 -9.98 -0.03
CA THR A 59 -5.67 -11.00 0.96
C THR A 59 -4.15 -11.13 1.05
N SER A 60 -3.54 -11.90 0.16
CA SER A 60 -2.10 -12.14 0.15
C SER A 60 -1.36 -11.14 -0.75
N VAL A 61 -0.17 -10.70 -0.30
CA VAL A 61 0.74 -9.84 -1.07
C VAL A 61 1.92 -10.65 -1.63
N GLY A 62 2.67 -11.32 -0.75
CA GLY A 62 3.81 -12.17 -1.12
C GLY A 62 4.89 -11.42 -1.90
N HIS A 63 5.44 -12.05 -2.95
CA HIS A 63 6.52 -11.46 -3.74
C HIS A 63 6.15 -10.12 -4.40
N LYS A 64 4.94 -10.01 -4.96
CA LYS A 64 4.44 -8.80 -5.61
C LYS A 64 2.93 -8.87 -5.84
N LYS A 65 2.23 -7.82 -5.42
CA LYS A 65 0.84 -7.55 -5.77
C LYS A 65 0.75 -6.20 -6.49
N ILE A 66 -0.03 -6.17 -7.57
CA ILE A 66 -0.36 -4.94 -8.30
C ILE A 66 -1.86 -4.76 -8.20
N ASP A 67 -2.29 -3.64 -7.63
CA ASP A 67 -3.69 -3.26 -7.53
C ASP A 67 -3.95 -2.09 -8.48
N ARG A 68 -4.87 -2.29 -9.42
CA ARG A 68 -5.44 -1.22 -10.24
C ARG A 68 -6.61 -0.62 -9.49
N ILE A 69 -6.61 0.70 -9.34
CA ILE A 69 -7.67 1.42 -8.63
C ILE A 69 -8.37 2.40 -9.57
N SER A 70 -9.58 2.83 -9.20
CA SER A 70 -10.15 4.03 -9.79
C SER A 70 -9.22 5.21 -9.50
N PRO A 71 -8.88 6.05 -10.50
CA PRO A 71 -7.97 7.17 -10.28
C PRO A 71 -8.41 8.04 -9.11
N VAL A 72 -7.52 8.25 -8.16
CA VAL A 72 -7.75 9.10 -6.99
C VAL A 72 -6.65 10.16 -6.92
N THR A 73 -7.04 11.42 -6.78
CA THR A 73 -6.07 12.50 -6.53
C THR A 73 -5.84 12.59 -5.03
N THR A 74 -4.63 12.25 -4.58
CA THR A 74 -4.26 12.27 -3.16
C THR A 74 -2.81 12.69 -2.98
N ARG A 75 -2.48 13.16 -1.77
CA ARG A 75 -1.09 13.32 -1.29
C ARG A 75 -0.66 12.18 -0.38
N LYS A 76 -1.59 11.46 0.26
CA LYS A 76 -1.25 10.37 1.18
C LYS A 76 -2.00 9.10 0.86
N LEU A 77 -1.26 8.00 0.98
CA LEU A 77 -1.78 6.64 0.96
C LEU A 77 -1.36 5.95 2.25
N ARG A 78 -2.15 5.00 2.71
CA ARG A 78 -1.72 4.10 3.78
C ARG A 78 -2.12 2.67 3.47
N LEU A 79 -1.20 1.75 3.68
CA LEU A 79 -1.50 0.33 3.81
C LEU A 79 -1.91 0.06 5.26
N HIS A 80 -3.07 -0.57 5.43
CA HIS A 80 -3.54 -1.10 6.70
C HIS A 80 -3.73 -2.61 6.57
N VAL A 81 -2.86 -3.36 7.22
CA VAL A 81 -2.92 -4.83 7.31
C VAL A 81 -3.91 -5.19 8.41
N LEU A 82 -5.02 -5.80 7.99
CA LEU A 82 -6.13 -6.18 8.86
C LEU A 82 -5.94 -7.56 9.49
N GLU A 83 -5.14 -8.42 8.83
CA GLU A 83 -4.85 -9.77 9.30
C GLU A 83 -3.47 -10.21 8.82
N ALA A 84 -2.67 -10.79 9.72
CA ALA A 84 -1.37 -11.35 9.41
C ALA A 84 -1.01 -12.51 10.34
N VAL A 85 -0.23 -13.48 9.84
CA VAL A 85 0.24 -14.63 10.63
C VAL A 85 1.50 -14.33 11.46
N ALA A 86 2.14 -13.19 11.21
CA ALA A 86 3.28 -12.65 11.95
C ALA A 86 3.41 -11.15 11.60
N PRO A 87 4.21 -10.35 12.34
CA PRO A 87 4.42 -8.95 12.02
C PRO A 87 4.85 -8.73 10.55
N PRO A 88 4.07 -8.02 9.73
CA PRO A 88 4.38 -7.84 8.31
C PRO A 88 5.70 -7.10 8.11
N VAL A 89 6.43 -7.49 7.07
CA VAL A 89 7.60 -6.76 6.59
C VAL A 89 7.36 -6.41 5.13
N VAL A 90 7.01 -5.15 4.90
CA VAL A 90 6.71 -4.61 3.58
C VAL A 90 7.98 -4.01 3.02
N ARG A 91 8.59 -4.67 2.05
CA ARG A 91 9.79 -4.16 1.36
C ARG A 91 9.46 -3.04 0.36
N LYS A 92 8.21 -2.98 -0.10
CA LYS A 92 7.78 -1.93 -1.03
C LYS A 92 6.27 -1.70 -0.98
N LEU A 93 5.88 -0.46 -0.74
CA LEU A 93 4.62 0.12 -1.16
C LEU A 93 4.95 1.25 -2.14
N ALA A 94 4.38 1.24 -3.34
CA ALA A 94 4.63 2.26 -4.36
C ALA A 94 3.34 2.66 -5.08
N ALA A 95 3.21 3.95 -5.37
CA ALA A 95 2.09 4.53 -6.10
C ALA A 95 2.52 4.97 -7.51
N TYR A 96 1.61 4.84 -8.46
CA TYR A 96 1.81 5.18 -9.88
C TYR A 96 0.57 5.88 -10.44
#